data_AF-A0A0V8H447-F1
#
_entry.id   AF-A0A0V8H447-F1
#
_cell.length_a   1.000
_cell.length_b   1.000
_cell.length_c   1.000
_cell.angle_alpha   90.00
_cell.angle_beta   90.00
_cell.angle_gamma   90.00
#
_symmetry.space_group_name_H-M   'P 1'
#
loop_
_entity.id
_entity.type
_entity.pdbx_description
1 polymer ?
#
loop_
_entity_poly.entity_id
_entity_poly.type
_entity_poly.pdbx_seq_one_letter_code
_entity_poly.pdbx_strand_id
1 'polypeptide(L)'
;MKWSEIPYLWQQSFETAWESFLEGSRPIGAIVVNEKGEIVSRGKSSTKKQTSGSSVFYNEIAHAEVNALLELDNRIHTDVSEYTLYSTLEPCPLCFGAFYMSGIRNLKFAAKDKYGGSTNLKDSTPYLSRKPIKVEGPFPPLEYLAILLGYYYDFSVDDPKAHPVHKGMEEDYPRAIRLARDWVAEERLRCAENYTIEEVYGMMCEDLIKQNRARASAAIIKDNHILMVKMQRDGRVWWSLPGGGLEEGESFEEAVVREVKEETNLTVKAGRHLFSYDYSMGESRVFSADITGADVLQLGIDPECAMDEQMLQEVKWWPIEAMKDDFEVSRVIREMKTIV
;
A
#
# COMPACT_ATOMS: atom_id res chain seq x y z
N MET A 1 6.09 7.55 11.73
CA MET A 1 6.83 6.91 12.84
C MET A 1 8.24 6.68 12.37
N LYS A 2 9.25 7.17 13.10
CA LYS A 2 10.67 6.90 12.83
C LYS A 2 11.00 5.45 13.20
N TRP A 3 12.04 4.88 12.60
CA TRP A 3 12.46 3.50 12.91
C TRP A 3 12.75 3.30 14.39
N SER A 4 13.40 4.26 15.04
CA SER A 4 13.69 4.23 16.48
C SER A 4 12.47 4.22 17.40
N GLU A 5 11.28 4.56 16.89
CA GLU A 5 10.00 4.49 17.61
C GLU A 5 9.29 3.14 17.42
N ILE A 6 9.73 2.34 16.45
CA ILE A 6 9.21 0.97 16.22
C ILE A 6 9.65 0.10 17.41
N PRO A 7 8.75 -0.71 18.01
CA PRO A 7 9.12 -1.61 19.09
C PRO A 7 10.30 -2.53 18.71
N TYR A 8 11.26 -2.70 19.63
CA TYR A 8 12.50 -3.44 19.39
C TYR A 8 12.28 -4.84 18.76
N LEU A 9 11.29 -5.61 19.24
CA LEU A 9 10.99 -6.94 18.69
C LEU A 9 10.54 -6.88 17.22
N TRP A 10 9.84 -5.82 16.83
CA TRP A 10 9.50 -5.61 15.43
C TRP A 10 10.73 -5.26 14.59
N GLN A 11 11.62 -4.40 15.10
CA GLN A 11 12.90 -4.11 14.42
C GLN A 11 13.68 -5.40 14.17
N GLN A 12 13.81 -6.26 15.18
CA GLN A 12 14.51 -7.55 15.08
C GLN A 12 13.87 -8.52 14.09
N SER A 13 12.54 -8.56 14.00
CA SER A 13 11.84 -9.38 13.00
C SER A 13 12.11 -8.93 11.57
N PHE A 14 12.22 -7.62 11.34
CA PHE A 14 12.53 -7.05 10.03
C PHE A 14 14.03 -7.06 9.70
N GLU A 15 14.92 -7.00 10.69
CA GLU A 15 16.34 -7.33 10.50
C GLU A 15 16.49 -8.76 10.00
N THR A 16 15.78 -9.71 10.60
CA THR A 16 15.76 -11.12 10.15
C THR A 16 15.23 -11.25 8.71
N ALA A 17 14.17 -10.50 8.36
CA ALA A 17 13.62 -10.46 7.01
C ALA A 17 14.61 -9.85 6.00
N TRP A 18 15.36 -8.82 6.42
CA TRP A 18 16.39 -8.18 5.60
C TRP A 18 17.57 -9.10 5.34
N GLU A 19 18.06 -9.83 6.34
CA GLU A 19 19.07 -10.87 6.15
C GLU A 19 18.62 -11.94 5.13
N SER A 20 17.34 -12.35 5.18
CA SER A 20 16.77 -13.28 4.21
C SER A 20 16.85 -12.73 2.78
N PHE A 21 16.56 -11.44 2.61
CA PHE A 21 16.67 -10.74 1.34
C PHE A 21 18.11 -10.66 0.83
N LEU A 22 19.06 -10.26 1.68
CA LEU A 22 20.48 -10.16 1.35
C LEU A 22 21.07 -11.52 0.94
N GLU A 23 20.55 -12.62 1.49
CA GLU A 23 20.92 -13.98 1.11
C GLU A 23 20.17 -14.50 -0.13
N GLY A 24 19.40 -13.63 -0.80
CA GLY A 24 18.73 -13.90 -2.08
C GLY A 24 17.39 -14.64 -1.96
N SER A 25 16.81 -14.70 -0.77
CA SER A 25 15.51 -15.31 -0.50
C SER A 25 14.42 -14.26 -0.30
N ARG A 26 13.16 -14.69 -0.17
CA ARG A 26 12.04 -13.78 0.08
C ARG A 26 12.27 -13.00 1.39
N PRO A 27 11.96 -11.69 1.45
CA PRO A 27 12.17 -10.82 2.61
C PRO A 27 11.11 -11.07 3.71
N ILE A 28 11.07 -12.30 4.23
CA ILE A 28 10.15 -12.70 5.31
C ILE A 28 11.01 -13.20 6.47
N GLY A 29 10.73 -12.67 7.66
CA GLY A 29 11.41 -13.01 8.89
C GLY A 29 10.41 -13.33 10.00
N ALA A 30 10.81 -14.23 10.88
CA ALA A 30 10.04 -14.57 12.07
C ALA A 30 10.96 -14.76 13.28
N ILE A 31 10.47 -14.40 14.46
CA ILE A 31 11.19 -14.59 15.73
C ILE A 31 10.25 -15.16 16.78
N VAL A 32 10.77 -16.03 17.65
CA VAL A 32 10.05 -16.49 18.84
C VAL A 32 10.61 -15.79 20.05
N VAL A 33 9.71 -15.27 20.89
CA VAL A 33 10.02 -14.48 22.07
C VAL A 33 9.42 -15.16 23.30
N ASN A 34 10.20 -15.29 24.37
CA ASN A 34 9.71 -15.87 25.63
C ASN A 34 8.91 -14.85 26.47
N GLU A 35 8.41 -15.28 27.63
CA GLU A 35 7.61 -14.48 28.56
C GLU A 35 8.35 -13.28 29.15
N LYS A 36 9.69 -13.28 29.10
CA LYS A 36 10.55 -12.19 29.58
C LYS A 36 10.87 -11.16 28.50
N GLY A 37 10.40 -11.38 27.27
CA GLY A 37 10.71 -10.52 26.12
C GLY A 37 12.05 -10.84 25.45
N GLU A 38 12.65 -12.01 25.73
CA GLU A 38 13.91 -12.44 25.14
C GLU A 38 13.66 -13.25 23.86
N ILE A 39 14.43 -12.98 22.80
CA ILE A 39 14.34 -13.71 21.54
C ILE A 39 15.05 -15.07 21.70
N VAL A 40 14.29 -16.15 21.60
CA VAL A 40 14.80 -17.53 21.77
C VAL A 40 15.13 -18.20 20.44
N SER A 41 14.48 -17.82 19.35
CA SER A 41 14.78 -18.32 18.01
C SER A 41 14.42 -17.31 16.92
N ARG A 42 15.03 -17.50 15.73
CA ARG A 42 14.82 -16.69 14.52
C ARG A 42 14.64 -17.62 13.33
N GLY A 43 13.93 -17.16 12.32
CA GLY A 43 13.72 -17.93 11.09
C GLY A 43 13.62 -17.02 9.88
N LYS A 44 14.26 -17.46 8.80
CA LYS A 44 14.29 -16.80 7.50
C LYS A 44 13.60 -17.69 6.46
N SER A 45 12.95 -17.05 5.49
CA SER A 45 12.46 -17.78 4.32
C SER A 45 13.63 -18.40 3.56
N SER A 46 13.51 -19.64 3.12
CA SER A 46 14.57 -20.41 2.44
C SER A 46 14.02 -21.33 1.34
N THR A 47 12.90 -20.96 0.71
CA THR A 47 12.18 -21.86 -0.20
C THR A 47 12.98 -22.20 -1.45
N LYS A 48 13.68 -21.22 -2.03
CA LYS A 48 14.47 -21.38 -3.27
C LYS A 48 15.98 -21.22 -3.06
N LYS A 49 16.44 -21.05 -1.81
CA LYS A 49 17.82 -20.75 -1.44
C LYS A 49 18.17 -21.38 -0.10
N GLN A 50 19.45 -21.59 0.14
CA GLN A 50 19.97 -21.84 1.49
C GLN A 50 20.27 -20.50 2.14
N THR A 51 19.65 -20.23 3.30
CA THR A 51 19.96 -19.08 4.15
C THR A 51 20.69 -19.54 5.40
N SER A 52 21.53 -18.68 5.98
CA SER A 52 22.26 -19.00 7.20
C SER A 52 21.29 -19.17 8.38
N GLY A 53 21.52 -20.17 9.23
CA GLY A 53 20.68 -20.43 10.41
C GLY A 53 19.30 -21.01 10.13
N SER A 54 18.98 -21.42 8.89
CA SER A 54 17.72 -22.09 8.58
C SER A 54 17.84 -23.62 8.66
N SER A 55 16.96 -24.23 9.45
CA SER A 55 16.83 -25.69 9.57
C SER A 55 16.37 -26.37 8.27
N VAL A 56 15.45 -25.76 7.52
CA VAL A 56 14.94 -26.26 6.24
C VAL A 56 15.23 -25.22 5.16
N PHE A 57 15.70 -25.69 4.01
CA PHE A 57 16.05 -24.88 2.84
C PHE A 57 15.82 -25.65 1.53
N TYR A 58 15.78 -24.95 0.40
CA TYR A 58 15.45 -25.52 -0.93
C TYR A 58 14.17 -26.39 -0.91
N ASN A 59 13.16 -25.96 -0.16
CA ASN A 59 11.92 -26.67 0.01
C ASN A 59 10.74 -25.70 0.10
N GLU A 60 9.61 -26.04 -0.52
CA GLU A 60 8.40 -25.21 -0.52
C GLU A 60 7.84 -24.98 0.91
N ILE A 61 8.21 -25.79 1.91
CA ILE A 61 7.81 -25.57 3.32
C ILE A 61 8.81 -24.72 4.12
N ALA A 62 9.93 -24.30 3.54
CA ALA A 62 11.01 -23.58 4.22
C ALA A 62 10.67 -22.10 4.44
N HIS A 63 9.55 -21.83 5.10
CA HIS A 63 9.09 -20.49 5.44
C HIS A 63 9.76 -19.99 6.73
N ALA A 64 9.79 -18.67 6.92
CA ALA A 64 10.41 -18.05 8.08
C ALA A 64 9.83 -18.55 9.41
N GLU A 65 8.50 -18.65 9.51
CA GLU A 65 7.81 -19.12 10.70
C GLU A 65 8.12 -20.59 10.99
N VAL A 66 8.19 -21.42 9.95
CA VAL A 66 8.55 -22.84 10.09
C VAL A 66 9.98 -22.96 10.61
N ASN A 67 10.93 -22.24 10.01
CA ASN A 67 12.32 -22.25 10.45
C ASN A 67 12.46 -21.71 11.89
N ALA A 68 11.77 -20.63 12.25
CA ALA A 68 11.81 -20.10 13.61
C ALA A 68 11.29 -21.11 14.65
N LEU A 69 10.25 -21.88 14.31
CA LEU A 69 9.69 -22.91 15.18
C LEU A 69 10.58 -24.16 15.26
N LEU A 70 11.28 -24.52 14.18
CA LEU A 70 12.18 -25.69 14.17
C LEU A 70 13.45 -25.47 15.00
N GLU A 71 13.91 -24.24 15.11
CA GLU A 71 15.04 -23.86 15.99
C GLU A 71 14.68 -23.92 17.49
N LEU A 72 13.40 -24.12 17.84
CA LEU A 72 12.98 -24.23 19.23
C LEU A 72 13.25 -25.64 19.78
N ASP A 73 14.25 -25.77 20.66
CA ASP A 73 14.54 -27.04 21.33
C ASP A 73 13.57 -27.29 22.50
N ASN A 74 12.57 -28.16 22.26
CA ASN A 74 11.56 -28.54 23.25
C ASN A 74 12.10 -29.29 24.48
N ARG A 75 13.37 -29.72 24.48
CA ARG A 75 14.02 -30.25 25.69
C ARG A 75 14.39 -29.14 26.68
N ILE A 76 14.59 -27.93 26.17
CA ILE A 76 14.90 -26.72 26.93
C ILE A 76 13.61 -25.93 27.18
N HIS A 77 12.84 -25.70 26.12
CA HIS A 77 11.60 -24.94 26.13
C HIS A 77 10.39 -25.86 26.31
N THR A 78 10.21 -26.36 27.53
CA THR A 78 9.21 -27.40 27.85
C THR A 78 7.79 -26.87 28.05
N ASP A 79 7.63 -25.59 28.41
CA ASP A 79 6.36 -24.87 28.43
C ASP A 79 6.51 -23.55 27.68
N VAL A 80 5.95 -23.49 26.47
CA VAL A 80 6.00 -22.33 25.59
C VAL A 80 4.64 -21.68 25.40
N SER A 81 3.67 -22.00 26.26
CA SER A 81 2.32 -21.47 26.14
C SER A 81 2.28 -19.94 26.21
N GLU A 82 3.14 -19.32 26.99
CA GLU A 82 3.27 -17.85 27.11
C GLU A 82 4.20 -17.23 26.06
N TYR A 83 4.84 -18.02 25.19
CA TYR A 83 5.75 -17.48 24.17
C TYR A 83 4.94 -16.76 23.08
N THR A 84 5.63 -15.91 22.33
CA THR A 84 5.05 -15.15 21.21
C THR A 84 5.84 -15.39 19.95
N LEU A 85 5.15 -15.80 18.88
CA LEU A 85 5.70 -15.80 17.52
C LEU A 85 5.42 -14.43 16.88
N TYR A 86 6.47 -13.73 16.46
CA TYR A 86 6.36 -12.54 15.62
C TYR A 86 6.69 -12.94 14.18
N SER A 87 5.88 -12.51 13.22
CA SER A 87 6.11 -12.72 11.78
C SER A 87 5.98 -11.39 11.02
N THR A 88 6.87 -11.12 10.07
CA THR A 88 6.77 -9.88 9.26
C THR A 88 5.58 -9.89 8.30
N LEU A 89 5.05 -11.07 7.97
CA LEU A 89 3.86 -11.26 7.13
C LEU A 89 2.86 -12.19 7.85
N GLU A 90 1.57 -12.01 7.61
CA GLU A 90 0.55 -12.90 8.15
C GLU A 90 0.82 -14.37 7.75
N PRO A 91 0.82 -15.32 8.72
CA PRO A 91 1.10 -16.71 8.42
C PRO A 91 0.12 -17.34 7.43
N CYS A 92 0.64 -18.07 6.45
CA CYS A 92 -0.15 -18.87 5.52
C CYS A 92 -0.73 -20.14 6.18
N PRO A 93 -1.53 -20.99 5.49
CA PRO A 93 -2.15 -22.15 6.13
C PRO A 93 -1.14 -23.12 6.78
N LEU A 94 0.00 -23.32 6.11
CA LEU A 94 1.10 -24.13 6.62
C LEU A 94 1.65 -23.56 7.93
N CYS A 95 2.02 -22.28 7.91
CA CYS A 95 2.69 -21.61 9.02
C CYS A 95 1.74 -21.42 10.21
N PHE A 96 0.47 -21.09 9.96
CA PHE A 96 -0.55 -21.04 11.01
C PHE A 96 -0.77 -22.42 11.65
N GLY A 97 -0.83 -23.48 10.84
CA GLY A 97 -0.92 -24.86 11.33
C GLY A 97 0.29 -25.26 12.18
N ALA A 98 1.50 -24.94 11.72
CA ALA A 98 2.75 -25.20 12.44
C ALA A 98 2.78 -24.44 13.78
N PHE A 99 2.44 -23.15 13.78
CA PHE A 99 2.28 -22.33 14.99
C PHE A 99 1.26 -22.94 15.95
N TYR A 100 0.09 -23.36 15.45
CA TYR A 100 -0.92 -23.98 16.31
C TYR A 100 -0.41 -25.26 16.96
N MET A 101 0.40 -26.05 16.24
CA MET A 101 0.96 -27.31 16.73
C MET A 101 2.16 -27.13 17.66
N SER A 102 2.91 -26.02 17.56
CA SER A 102 4.16 -25.80 18.30
C SER A 102 4.03 -25.73 19.82
N GLY A 103 2.83 -25.41 20.32
CA GLY A 103 2.61 -25.20 21.75
C GLY A 103 2.62 -23.73 22.16
N ILE A 104 3.01 -22.82 21.27
CA ILE A 104 2.89 -21.36 21.47
C ILE A 104 1.41 -20.93 21.42
N ARG A 105 1.03 -19.87 22.15
CA ARG A 105 -0.35 -19.33 22.13
C ARG A 105 -0.47 -17.92 21.58
N ASN A 106 0.61 -17.15 21.52
CA ASN A 106 0.55 -15.76 21.07
C ASN A 106 1.21 -15.63 19.69
N LEU A 107 0.47 -15.08 18.73
CA LEU A 107 0.93 -14.76 17.38
C LEU A 107 0.79 -13.25 17.14
N LYS A 108 1.86 -12.62 16.68
CA LYS A 108 1.85 -11.25 16.18
C LYS A 108 2.33 -11.22 14.73
N PHE A 109 1.66 -10.45 13.87
CA PHE A 109 2.11 -10.24 12.49
C PHE A 109 2.09 -8.77 12.07
N ALA A 110 3.04 -8.37 11.22
CA ALA A 110 3.18 -6.97 10.80
C ALA A 110 2.29 -6.61 9.62
N ALA A 111 2.33 -7.35 8.52
CA ALA A 111 1.51 -7.10 7.34
C ALA A 111 0.41 -8.14 7.15
N LYS A 112 -0.80 -7.70 6.80
CA LYS A 112 -1.89 -8.58 6.38
C LYS A 112 -1.61 -9.17 5.01
N ASP A 113 -1.78 -10.48 4.85
CA ASP A 113 -1.73 -11.16 3.55
C ASP A 113 -3.16 -11.56 3.16
N LYS A 114 -3.79 -10.81 2.25
CA LYS A 114 -5.17 -11.11 1.84
C LYS A 114 -5.28 -12.32 0.91
N TYR A 115 -4.17 -12.81 0.38
CA TYR A 115 -4.15 -13.95 -0.52
C TYR A 115 -3.88 -15.24 0.25
N GLY A 116 -2.75 -15.31 0.94
CA GLY A 116 -2.30 -16.50 1.67
C GLY A 116 -2.57 -16.47 3.16
N GLY A 117 -2.79 -15.30 3.75
CA GLY A 117 -2.93 -15.12 5.19
C GLY A 117 -4.09 -15.92 5.76
N SER A 118 -3.80 -16.67 6.83
CA SER A 118 -4.69 -17.72 7.33
C SER A 118 -4.98 -17.62 8.82
N THR A 119 -4.87 -16.44 9.42
CA THR A 119 -5.27 -16.25 10.83
C THR A 119 -6.78 -16.44 11.04
N ASN A 120 -7.58 -16.33 9.97
CA ASN A 120 -9.00 -16.69 9.94
C ASN A 120 -9.28 -18.17 10.23
N LEU A 121 -8.26 -19.05 10.17
CA LEU A 121 -8.41 -20.45 10.54
C LEU A 121 -8.54 -20.64 12.06
N LYS A 122 -8.22 -19.63 12.88
CA LYS A 122 -8.49 -19.65 14.31
C LYS A 122 -9.97 -19.97 14.55
N ASP A 123 -10.24 -20.97 15.40
CA ASP A 123 -11.58 -21.45 15.74
C ASP A 123 -12.43 -22.00 14.57
N SER A 124 -11.85 -22.14 13.37
CA SER A 124 -12.59 -22.62 12.18
C SER A 124 -13.01 -24.09 12.25
N THR A 125 -12.40 -24.87 13.14
CA THR A 125 -12.71 -26.29 13.36
C THR A 125 -12.73 -26.64 14.84
N PRO A 126 -13.37 -27.75 15.26
CA PRO A 126 -13.31 -28.22 16.64
C PRO A 126 -11.88 -28.40 17.14
N TYR A 127 -10.95 -28.83 16.27
CA TYR A 127 -9.55 -28.97 16.64
C TYR A 127 -8.86 -27.62 16.84
N LEU A 128 -9.07 -26.65 15.94
CA LEU A 128 -8.47 -25.31 15.99
C LEU A 128 -9.11 -24.38 17.04
N SER A 129 -10.17 -24.84 17.71
CA SER A 129 -10.84 -24.14 18.82
C SER A 129 -10.38 -24.60 20.21
N ARG A 130 -9.50 -25.61 20.30
CA ARG A 130 -9.12 -26.23 21.59
C ARG A 130 -8.13 -25.40 22.41
N LYS A 131 -7.28 -24.62 21.74
CA LYS A 131 -6.18 -23.88 22.37
C LYS A 131 -6.56 -22.40 22.46
N PRO A 132 -6.26 -21.70 23.56
CA PRO A 132 -6.54 -20.28 23.71
C PRO A 132 -5.53 -19.44 22.91
N ILE A 133 -5.65 -19.46 21.58
CA ILE A 133 -4.77 -18.70 20.69
C ILE A 133 -5.12 -17.21 20.74
N LYS A 134 -4.10 -16.36 20.90
CA LYS A 134 -4.19 -14.90 20.76
C LYS A 134 -3.46 -14.49 19.48
N VAL A 135 -4.15 -13.71 18.65
CA VAL A 135 -3.60 -13.17 17.41
C VAL A 135 -3.69 -11.64 17.48
N GLU A 136 -2.59 -10.95 17.18
CA GLU A 136 -2.50 -9.50 17.15
C GLU A 136 -1.84 -9.05 15.82
N GLY A 137 -2.48 -8.17 15.10
CA GLY A 137 -2.01 -7.67 13.81
C GLY A 137 -3.15 -7.16 12.95
N PRO A 138 -2.87 -6.43 11.86
CA PRO A 138 -1.53 -6.00 11.41
C PRO A 138 -0.90 -4.94 12.34
N PHE A 139 0.39 -4.64 12.15
CA PHE A 139 1.08 -3.51 12.75
C PHE A 139 1.29 -2.42 11.68
N PRO A 140 0.39 -1.42 11.58
CA PRO A 140 0.27 -0.56 10.39
C PRO A 140 1.56 0.15 9.93
N PRO A 141 2.46 0.63 10.82
CA PRO A 141 3.70 1.27 10.38
C PRO A 141 4.62 0.37 9.53
N LEU A 142 4.58 -0.94 9.72
CA LEU A 142 5.46 -1.90 9.04
C LEU A 142 4.78 -2.69 7.94
N GLU A 143 3.46 -2.55 7.80
CA GLU A 143 2.71 -3.22 6.75
C GLU A 143 3.23 -2.82 5.36
N TYR A 144 3.42 -1.52 5.12
CA TYR A 144 3.98 -1.00 3.87
C TYR A 144 5.40 -1.52 3.59
N LEU A 145 6.25 -1.65 4.61
CA LEU A 145 7.63 -2.13 4.44
C LEU A 145 7.66 -3.60 3.99
N ALA A 146 6.87 -4.46 4.64
CA ALA A 146 6.77 -5.87 4.27
C ALA A 146 6.21 -6.06 2.85
N ILE A 147 5.16 -5.32 2.48
CA ILE A 147 4.58 -5.39 1.13
C ILE A 147 5.57 -4.86 0.08
N LEU A 148 6.19 -3.70 0.31
CA LEU A 148 7.18 -3.12 -0.61
C LEU A 148 8.32 -4.10 -0.89
N LEU A 149 8.96 -4.64 0.15
CA LEU A 149 10.09 -5.56 -0.01
C LEU A 149 9.68 -6.85 -0.70
N GLY A 150 8.54 -7.43 -0.33
CA GLY A 150 8.02 -8.66 -0.95
C GLY A 150 7.82 -8.50 -2.46
N TYR A 151 7.20 -7.38 -2.88
CA TYR A 151 6.96 -7.10 -4.28
C TYR A 151 8.22 -6.69 -5.04
N TYR A 152 9.12 -5.93 -4.40
CA TYR A 152 10.43 -5.64 -4.98
C TYR A 152 11.16 -6.93 -5.33
N TYR A 153 11.18 -7.90 -4.40
CA TYR A 153 11.79 -9.21 -4.64
C TYR A 153 11.11 -9.94 -5.79
N ASP A 154 9.78 -10.05 -5.79
CA ASP A 154 9.02 -10.76 -6.83
C ASP A 154 9.26 -10.18 -8.23
N PHE A 155 9.26 -8.86 -8.36
CA PHE A 155 9.55 -8.17 -9.62
C PHE A 155 11.01 -8.35 -10.04
N SER A 156 11.95 -8.38 -9.09
CA SER A 156 13.38 -8.54 -9.38
C SER A 156 13.75 -9.93 -9.88
N VAL A 157 13.00 -10.97 -9.49
CA VAL A 157 13.27 -12.37 -9.89
C VAL A 157 12.32 -12.88 -10.98
N ASP A 158 11.39 -12.04 -11.46
CA ASP A 158 10.36 -12.35 -12.45
C ASP A 158 9.58 -13.65 -12.13
N ASP A 159 9.09 -13.80 -10.89
CA ASP A 159 8.42 -15.03 -10.44
C ASP A 159 7.02 -15.16 -11.07
N PRO A 160 6.78 -16.09 -12.03
CA PRO A 160 5.49 -16.20 -12.70
C PRO A 160 4.35 -16.62 -11.76
N LYS A 161 4.68 -17.29 -10.63
CA LYS A 161 3.71 -17.70 -9.61
C LYS A 161 3.13 -16.51 -8.84
N ALA A 162 3.78 -15.35 -8.88
CA ALA A 162 3.38 -14.17 -8.11
C ALA A 162 2.29 -13.34 -8.82
N HIS A 163 2.15 -13.47 -10.15
CA HIS A 163 1.25 -12.66 -10.96
C HIS A 163 -0.25 -12.71 -10.55
N PRO A 164 -0.83 -13.84 -10.11
CA PRO A 164 -2.22 -13.88 -9.61
C PRO A 164 -2.38 -13.21 -8.24
N VAL A 165 -1.36 -13.30 -7.38
CA VAL A 165 -1.31 -12.68 -6.05
C VAL A 165 -1.22 -11.17 -6.18
N HIS A 166 -0.42 -10.71 -7.16
CA HIS A 166 -0.19 -9.29 -7.45
C HIS A 166 -1.46 -8.51 -7.71
N LYS A 167 -2.41 -9.08 -8.46
CA LYS A 167 -3.65 -8.39 -8.83
C LYS A 167 -4.54 -8.03 -7.62
N GLY A 168 -4.64 -8.93 -6.63
CA GLY A 168 -5.49 -8.68 -5.44
C GLY A 168 -4.87 -7.66 -4.49
N MET A 169 -3.56 -7.75 -4.25
CA MET A 169 -2.88 -6.84 -3.34
C MET A 169 -2.64 -5.45 -3.95
N GLU A 170 -2.61 -5.30 -5.28
CA GLU A 170 -2.46 -4.00 -5.96
C GLU A 170 -3.66 -3.08 -5.70
N GLU A 171 -4.85 -3.64 -5.48
CA GLU A 171 -6.03 -2.88 -5.06
C GLU A 171 -5.89 -2.37 -3.61
N ASP A 172 -5.23 -3.14 -2.75
CA ASP A 172 -5.12 -2.85 -1.32
C ASP A 172 -3.92 -1.97 -0.96
N TYR A 173 -2.80 -2.17 -1.64
CA TYR A 173 -1.54 -1.48 -1.42
C TYR A 173 -0.99 -0.82 -2.70
N PRO A 174 -1.80 -0.02 -3.43
CA PRO A 174 -1.42 0.51 -4.74
C PRO A 174 -0.15 1.35 -4.67
N ARG A 175 0.06 2.09 -3.58
CA ARG A 175 1.25 2.93 -3.38
C ARG A 175 2.51 2.11 -3.10
N ALA A 176 2.44 1.11 -2.22
CA ALA A 176 3.59 0.26 -1.92
C ALA A 176 4.04 -0.53 -3.17
N ILE A 177 3.08 -1.06 -3.94
CA ILE A 177 3.36 -1.86 -5.13
C ILE A 177 3.88 -0.98 -6.27
N ARG A 178 3.36 0.24 -6.44
CA ARG A 178 3.94 1.23 -7.36
C ARG A 178 5.38 1.54 -6.99
N LEU A 179 5.64 1.88 -5.73
CA LEU A 179 6.99 2.15 -5.24
C LEU A 179 7.93 0.96 -5.43
N ALA A 180 7.46 -0.28 -5.26
CA ALA A 180 8.24 -1.47 -5.55
C ALA A 180 8.67 -1.53 -7.03
N ARG A 181 7.77 -1.23 -7.97
CA ARG A 181 8.08 -1.19 -9.41
C ARG A 181 9.10 -0.09 -9.71
N ASP A 182 8.90 1.10 -9.15
CA ASP A 182 9.80 2.24 -9.32
C ASP A 182 11.20 1.88 -8.82
N TRP A 183 11.31 1.31 -7.61
CA TRP A 183 12.58 0.88 -7.04
C TRP A 183 13.28 -0.19 -7.89
N VAL A 184 12.54 -1.12 -8.52
CA VAL A 184 13.14 -2.10 -9.43
C VAL A 184 13.66 -1.42 -10.70
N ALA A 185 12.86 -0.53 -11.30
CA ALA A 185 13.25 0.22 -12.50
C ALA A 185 14.47 1.12 -12.26
N GLU A 186 14.59 1.68 -11.07
CA GLU A 186 15.71 2.53 -10.63
C GLU A 186 16.91 1.74 -10.09
N GLU A 187 16.83 0.40 -10.06
CA GLU A 187 17.85 -0.47 -9.44
C GLU A 187 18.16 -0.09 -7.97
N ARG A 188 17.17 0.40 -7.22
CA ARG A 188 17.33 1.07 -5.91
C ARG A 188 18.07 0.23 -4.86
N LEU A 189 17.80 -1.08 -4.84
CA LEU A 189 18.43 -2.03 -3.91
C LEU A 189 19.45 -2.95 -4.61
N ARG A 190 20.05 -2.53 -5.73
CA ARG A 190 21.07 -3.32 -6.43
C ARG A 190 22.29 -3.65 -5.56
N CYS A 191 22.71 -2.73 -4.70
CA CYS A 191 23.75 -2.94 -3.69
C CYS A 191 23.14 -2.91 -2.29
N ALA A 192 22.14 -3.78 -2.07
CA ALA A 192 21.37 -3.86 -0.84
C ALA A 192 22.25 -4.05 0.41
N GLU A 193 23.40 -4.73 0.28
CA GLU A 193 24.35 -4.99 1.36
C GLU A 193 24.94 -3.72 2.01
N ASN A 194 24.83 -2.57 1.34
CA ASN A 194 25.29 -1.28 1.87
C ASN A 194 24.24 -0.58 2.74
N TYR A 195 23.03 -1.14 2.86
CA TYR A 195 21.95 -0.56 3.64
C TYR A 195 21.57 -1.44 4.83
N THR A 196 21.29 -0.77 5.93
CA THR A 196 20.53 -1.33 7.05
C THR A 196 19.04 -1.31 6.73
N ILE A 197 18.25 -2.16 7.40
CA ILE A 197 16.79 -2.15 7.24
C ILE A 197 16.16 -0.82 7.72
N GLU A 198 16.81 -0.13 8.67
CA GLU A 198 16.44 1.22 9.10
C GLU A 198 16.54 2.23 7.97
N GLU A 199 17.66 2.24 7.25
CA GLU A 199 17.86 3.13 6.10
C GLU A 199 16.86 2.84 4.99
N VAL A 200 16.61 1.56 4.69
CA VAL A 200 15.60 1.14 3.71
C VAL A 200 14.19 1.60 4.12
N TYR A 201 13.84 1.49 5.41
CA TYR A 201 12.57 2.01 5.93
C TYR A 201 12.50 3.54 5.79
N GLY A 202 13.58 4.26 6.06
CA GLY A 202 13.69 5.71 5.86
C GLY A 202 13.47 6.10 4.40
N MET A 203 14.18 5.44 3.47
CA MET A 203 14.02 5.63 2.03
C MET A 203 12.57 5.40 1.58
N MET A 204 11.95 4.31 2.04
CA MET A 204 10.54 4.03 1.77
C MET A 204 9.66 5.18 2.25
N CYS A 205 9.84 5.65 3.48
CA CYS A 205 9.01 6.73 4.03
C CYS A 205 9.14 8.01 3.21
N GLU A 206 10.37 8.39 2.84
CA GLU A 206 10.63 9.57 2.00
C GLU A 206 9.98 9.44 0.62
N ASP A 207 10.14 8.30 -0.05
CA ASP A 207 9.61 8.12 -1.39
C ASP A 207 8.09 7.95 -1.39
N LEU A 208 7.50 7.32 -0.36
CA LEU A 208 6.05 7.33 -0.17
C LEU A 208 5.50 8.74 0.03
N ILE A 209 6.21 9.62 0.76
CA ILE A 209 5.82 11.02 0.91
C ILE A 209 5.90 11.74 -0.43
N LYS A 210 6.98 11.55 -1.20
CA LYS A 210 7.12 12.15 -2.55
C LYS A 210 6.03 11.66 -3.51
N GLN A 211 5.63 10.40 -3.41
CA GLN A 211 4.51 9.85 -4.18
C GLN A 211 3.15 10.40 -3.75
N ASN A 212 3.02 11.05 -2.58
CA ASN A 212 1.77 11.61 -2.08
C ASN A 212 1.47 12.97 -2.74
N ARG A 213 0.92 12.94 -3.95
CA ARG A 213 0.40 14.12 -4.65
C ARG A 213 -1.04 14.35 -4.21
N ALA A 214 -1.25 15.28 -3.28
CA ALA A 214 -2.61 15.75 -3.00
C ALA A 214 -3.19 16.39 -4.26
N ARG A 215 -4.48 16.16 -4.54
CA ARG A 215 -5.18 16.70 -5.71
C ARG A 215 -6.39 17.52 -5.29
N ALA A 216 -6.68 18.57 -6.05
CA ALA A 216 -7.93 19.32 -5.94
C ALA A 216 -8.70 19.25 -7.26
N SER A 217 -10.03 19.18 -7.19
CA SER A 217 -10.88 19.13 -8.39
C SER A 217 -12.16 19.95 -8.22
N ALA A 218 -12.69 20.45 -9.34
CA ALA A 218 -13.76 21.42 -9.38
C ALA A 218 -15.07 20.81 -9.91
N ALA A 219 -16.11 20.82 -9.09
CA ALA A 219 -17.48 20.59 -9.52
C ALA A 219 -18.11 21.93 -9.93
N ILE A 220 -18.10 22.21 -11.24
CA ILE A 220 -18.71 23.42 -11.82
C ILE A 220 -20.00 23.00 -12.54
N ILE A 221 -21.13 23.55 -12.09
CA ILE A 221 -22.46 23.20 -12.62
C ILE A 221 -23.17 24.43 -13.15
N LYS A 222 -23.71 24.30 -14.37
CA LYS A 222 -24.46 25.34 -15.06
C LYS A 222 -25.60 24.72 -15.85
N ASP A 223 -26.82 25.25 -15.72
CA ASP A 223 -28.00 24.80 -16.49
C ASP A 223 -28.20 23.28 -16.47
N ASN A 224 -28.03 22.65 -15.30
CA ASN A 224 -28.09 21.19 -15.11
C ASN A 224 -27.03 20.37 -15.90
N HIS A 225 -25.94 21.03 -16.30
CA HIS A 225 -24.76 20.43 -16.89
C HIS A 225 -23.57 20.57 -15.94
N ILE A 226 -22.68 19.59 -15.95
CA ILE A 226 -21.41 19.60 -15.22
C ILE A 226 -20.26 19.71 -16.21
N LEU A 227 -19.26 20.52 -15.88
CA LEU A 227 -18.06 20.64 -16.70
C LEU A 227 -17.16 19.42 -16.50
N MET A 228 -16.75 18.79 -17.60
CA MET A 228 -15.81 17.68 -17.59
C MET A 228 -14.66 17.95 -18.57
N VAL A 229 -13.49 17.42 -18.23
CA VAL A 229 -12.30 17.38 -19.10
C VAL A 229 -12.06 15.96 -19.57
N LYS A 230 -11.69 15.79 -20.84
CA LYS A 230 -11.36 14.49 -21.44
C LYS A 230 -9.85 14.37 -21.51
N MET A 231 -9.32 13.31 -20.92
CA MET A 231 -7.90 13.02 -20.88
C MET A 231 -7.57 11.74 -21.66
N GLN A 232 -6.39 11.72 -22.27
CA GLN A 232 -5.83 10.54 -22.91
C GLN A 232 -4.37 10.35 -22.51
N ARG A 233 -4.03 9.15 -22.02
CA ARG A 233 -2.66 8.75 -21.69
C ARG A 233 -2.49 7.24 -21.92
N ASP A 234 -1.39 6.84 -22.54
CA ASP A 234 -1.03 5.43 -22.79
C ASP A 234 -2.17 4.60 -23.42
N GLY A 235 -2.90 5.21 -24.37
CA GLY A 235 -4.04 4.60 -25.08
C GLY A 235 -5.33 4.48 -24.27
N ARG A 236 -5.36 4.92 -23.00
CA ARG A 236 -6.58 5.03 -22.19
C ARG A 236 -7.20 6.41 -22.35
N VAL A 237 -8.52 6.45 -22.44
CA VAL A 237 -9.31 7.68 -22.54
C VAL A 237 -10.36 7.70 -21.43
N TRP A 238 -10.45 8.79 -20.70
CA TRP A 238 -11.46 8.97 -19.65
C TRP A 238 -11.90 10.43 -19.53
N TRP A 239 -13.02 10.63 -18.85
CA TRP A 239 -13.51 11.95 -18.45
C TRP A 239 -13.30 12.12 -16.95
N SER A 240 -12.98 13.32 -16.50
CA SER A 240 -12.91 13.68 -15.08
C SER A 240 -13.41 15.10 -14.84
N LEU A 241 -13.63 15.44 -13.57
CA LEU A 241 -13.72 16.85 -13.19
C LEU A 241 -12.39 17.56 -13.52
N PRO A 242 -12.42 18.87 -13.85
CA PRO A 242 -11.21 19.64 -13.98
C PRO A 242 -10.43 19.67 -12.66
N GLY A 243 -9.12 19.52 -12.69
CA GLY A 243 -8.30 19.51 -11.48
C GLY A 243 -6.99 18.76 -11.59
N GLY A 244 -6.07 19.04 -10.67
CA GLY A 244 -4.74 18.47 -10.66
C GLY A 244 -4.04 18.62 -9.31
N GLY A 245 -2.75 18.29 -9.30
CA GLY A 245 -2.00 18.16 -8.06
C GLY A 245 -1.67 19.52 -7.44
N LEU A 246 -1.59 19.57 -6.12
CA LEU A 246 -1.15 20.77 -5.40
C LEU A 246 0.32 21.06 -5.70
N GLU A 247 0.62 22.34 -5.90
CA GLU A 247 1.98 22.88 -5.92
C GLU A 247 2.49 23.16 -4.49
N GLU A 248 3.81 23.36 -4.34
CA GLU A 248 4.43 23.60 -3.04
C GLU A 248 3.91 24.91 -2.42
N GLY A 249 3.26 24.80 -1.24
CA GLY A 249 2.69 25.94 -0.52
C GLY A 249 1.29 26.36 -0.99
N GLU A 250 0.72 25.68 -1.98
CA GLU A 250 -0.61 25.96 -2.52
C GLU A 250 -1.73 25.38 -1.63
N SER A 251 -2.80 26.15 -1.43
CA SER A 251 -4.04 25.64 -0.82
C SER A 251 -4.88 24.85 -1.83
N PHE A 252 -5.78 23.99 -1.34
CA PHE A 252 -6.68 23.24 -2.24
C PHE A 252 -7.57 24.15 -3.09
N GLU A 253 -8.03 25.26 -2.53
CA GLU A 253 -8.84 26.26 -3.21
C GLU A 253 -8.04 27.00 -4.30
N GLU A 254 -6.77 27.31 -4.06
CA GLU A 254 -5.88 27.89 -5.07
C GLU A 254 -5.63 26.90 -6.21
N ALA A 255 -5.37 25.63 -5.90
CA ALA A 255 -5.21 24.56 -6.88
C ALA A 255 -6.46 24.41 -7.76
N VAL A 256 -7.67 24.44 -7.19
CA VAL A 256 -8.93 24.42 -7.96
C VAL A 256 -8.98 25.57 -8.96
N VAL A 257 -8.61 26.79 -8.55
CA VAL A 257 -8.68 27.97 -9.43
C VAL A 257 -7.64 27.88 -10.54
N ARG A 258 -6.41 27.47 -10.22
CA ARG A 258 -5.31 27.30 -11.19
C ARG A 258 -5.63 26.22 -12.22
N GLU A 259 -5.97 25.02 -11.77
CA GLU A 259 -6.21 23.86 -12.63
C GLU A 259 -7.41 24.07 -13.55
N VAL A 260 -8.52 24.65 -13.05
CA VAL A 260 -9.65 25.00 -13.91
C VAL A 260 -9.22 26.00 -14.99
N LYS A 261 -8.37 26.97 -14.63
CA LYS A 261 -7.86 27.95 -15.59
C LYS A 261 -6.97 27.30 -16.65
N GLU A 262 -6.08 26.41 -16.23
CA GLU A 262 -5.15 25.69 -17.09
C GLU A 262 -5.88 24.75 -18.07
N GLU A 263 -6.84 23.97 -17.60
CA GLU A 263 -7.48 22.95 -18.43
C GLU A 263 -8.65 23.47 -19.28
N THR A 264 -9.35 24.51 -18.81
CA THR A 264 -10.64 24.95 -19.39
C THR A 264 -10.67 26.43 -19.80
N ASN A 265 -9.61 27.19 -19.50
CA ASN A 265 -9.51 28.65 -19.64
C ASN A 265 -10.55 29.48 -18.86
N LEU A 266 -11.44 28.84 -18.09
CA LEU A 266 -12.41 29.53 -17.25
C LEU A 266 -11.76 30.18 -16.04
N THR A 267 -12.32 31.29 -15.59
CA THR A 267 -11.96 31.90 -14.31
C THR A 267 -13.08 31.64 -13.33
N VAL A 268 -12.73 30.95 -12.24
CA VAL A 268 -13.67 30.51 -11.22
C VAL A 268 -13.27 31.02 -9.84
N LYS A 269 -14.20 30.93 -8.90
CA LYS A 269 -13.93 31.01 -7.47
C LYS A 269 -14.25 29.65 -6.86
N ALA A 270 -13.28 29.08 -6.13
CA ALA A 270 -13.51 27.89 -5.34
C ALA A 270 -14.54 28.19 -4.23
N GLY A 271 -15.52 27.30 -4.11
CA GLY A 271 -16.58 27.34 -3.11
C GLY A 271 -16.29 26.35 -1.98
N ARG A 272 -17.35 25.70 -1.46
CA ARG A 272 -17.20 24.76 -0.35
C ARG A 272 -16.57 23.44 -0.79
N HIS A 273 -15.87 22.79 0.13
CA HIS A 273 -15.52 21.37 0.03
C HIS A 273 -16.80 20.53 -0.03
N LEU A 274 -16.86 19.60 -1.00
CA LEU A 274 -17.97 18.66 -1.16
C LEU A 274 -17.64 17.32 -0.51
N PHE A 275 -16.50 16.71 -0.90
CA PHE A 275 -16.02 15.45 -0.34
C PHE A 275 -14.55 15.22 -0.64
N SER A 276 -13.93 14.31 0.11
CA SER A 276 -12.59 13.77 -0.16
C SER A 276 -12.66 12.28 -0.47
N TYR A 277 -11.68 11.77 -1.20
CA TYR A 277 -11.46 10.34 -1.38
C TYR A 277 -9.99 10.05 -1.68
N ASP A 278 -9.52 8.87 -1.27
CA ASP A 278 -8.17 8.41 -1.60
C ASP A 278 -8.11 7.91 -3.05
N TYR A 279 -7.02 8.25 -3.74
CA TYR A 279 -6.69 7.73 -5.06
C TYR A 279 -5.24 7.22 -5.10
N SER A 280 -4.81 6.73 -6.25
CA SER A 280 -3.54 6.01 -6.39
C SER A 280 -2.27 6.81 -6.05
N MET A 281 -2.33 8.15 -6.02
CA MET A 281 -1.20 9.02 -5.69
C MET A 281 -1.43 9.88 -4.44
N GLY A 282 -2.56 9.78 -3.74
CA GLY A 282 -2.80 10.61 -2.55
C GLY A 282 -4.28 10.82 -2.25
N GLU A 283 -4.60 11.90 -1.52
CA GLU A 283 -5.98 12.35 -1.29
C GLU A 283 -6.41 13.29 -2.43
N SER A 284 -7.60 13.07 -2.97
CA SER A 284 -8.27 14.03 -3.85
C SER A 284 -9.40 14.73 -3.09
N ARG A 285 -9.50 16.05 -3.22
CA ARG A 285 -10.57 16.87 -2.64
C ARG A 285 -11.37 17.56 -3.72
N VAL A 286 -12.69 17.39 -3.67
CA VAL A 286 -13.61 18.00 -4.63
C VAL A 286 -14.30 19.21 -4.00
N PHE A 287 -14.27 20.34 -4.69
CA PHE A 287 -14.91 21.59 -4.29
C PHE A 287 -15.97 22.00 -5.29
N SER A 288 -17.06 22.62 -4.84
CA SER A 288 -17.91 23.39 -5.75
C SER A 288 -17.13 24.58 -6.29
N ALA A 289 -17.35 25.02 -7.52
CA ALA A 289 -16.75 26.25 -8.03
C ALA A 289 -17.72 27.03 -8.92
N ASP A 290 -17.69 28.36 -8.79
CA ASP A 290 -18.56 29.27 -9.53
C ASP A 290 -17.74 30.06 -10.57
N ILE A 291 -18.26 30.18 -11.79
CA ILE A 291 -17.64 30.99 -12.85
C ILE A 291 -17.79 32.48 -12.49
N THR A 292 -16.67 33.20 -12.43
CA THR A 292 -16.63 34.62 -12.09
C THR A 292 -16.13 35.52 -13.23
N GLY A 293 -15.51 34.92 -14.25
CA GLY A 293 -14.98 35.62 -15.42
C GLY A 293 -15.77 35.39 -16.70
N ALA A 294 -15.08 35.51 -17.83
CA ALA A 294 -15.65 35.23 -19.14
C ALA A 294 -16.06 33.75 -19.24
N ASP A 295 -17.31 33.53 -19.60
CA ASP A 295 -17.91 32.20 -19.75
C ASP A 295 -17.73 31.71 -21.20
N VAL A 296 -16.46 31.55 -21.58
CA VAL A 296 -16.05 31.03 -22.88
C VAL A 296 -15.22 29.79 -22.62
N LEU A 297 -15.83 28.63 -22.83
CA LEU A 297 -15.16 27.36 -22.62
C LEU A 297 -14.19 27.09 -23.78
N GLN A 298 -12.91 26.92 -23.45
CA GLN A 298 -11.87 26.60 -24.43
C GLN A 298 -10.88 25.61 -23.82
N LEU A 299 -10.57 24.55 -24.55
CA LEU A 299 -9.54 23.59 -24.15
C LEU A 299 -8.24 24.34 -23.88
N GLY A 300 -7.74 24.21 -22.66
CA GLY A 300 -6.45 24.74 -22.28
C GLY A 300 -5.35 23.69 -22.42
N ILE A 301 -4.30 23.82 -21.62
CA ILE A 301 -3.11 22.98 -21.68
C ILE A 301 -2.67 22.60 -20.28
N ASP A 302 -2.09 21.42 -20.16
CA ASP A 302 -1.33 21.03 -18.97
C ASP A 302 0.07 21.65 -19.09
N PRO A 303 0.44 22.65 -18.27
CA PRO A 303 1.73 23.32 -18.34
C PRO A 303 2.90 22.39 -18.00
N GLU A 304 2.65 21.26 -17.35
CA GLU A 304 3.67 20.25 -17.01
C GLU A 304 4.02 19.34 -18.19
N CYS A 305 3.24 19.34 -19.28
CA CYS A 305 3.44 18.49 -20.45
C CYS A 305 4.04 19.26 -21.65
N ALA A 306 4.92 18.59 -22.41
CA ALA A 306 5.33 19.08 -23.72
C ALA A 306 4.10 19.21 -24.65
N MET A 307 4.17 20.11 -25.64
CA MET A 307 3.01 20.43 -26.48
C MET A 307 2.53 19.23 -27.31
N ASP A 308 3.45 18.33 -27.67
CA ASP A 308 3.19 17.07 -28.37
C ASP A 308 2.82 15.91 -27.43
N GLU A 309 2.87 16.13 -26.11
CA GLU A 309 2.54 15.15 -25.06
C GLU A 309 1.28 15.54 -24.26
N GLN A 310 0.53 16.54 -24.73
CA GLN A 310 -0.67 17.03 -24.06
C GLN A 310 -1.71 15.92 -23.88
N MET A 311 -2.11 15.69 -22.63
CA MET A 311 -3.10 14.68 -22.28
C MET A 311 -4.53 15.17 -22.51
N LEU A 312 -4.78 16.48 -22.43
CA LEU A 312 -6.10 17.09 -22.58
C LEU A 312 -6.57 17.04 -24.04
N GLN A 313 -7.73 16.44 -24.25
CA GLN A 313 -8.29 16.23 -25.61
C GLN A 313 -9.54 17.08 -25.87
N GLU A 314 -10.36 17.31 -24.84
CA GLU A 314 -11.66 17.96 -24.99
C GLU A 314 -12.12 18.52 -23.64
N VAL A 315 -12.83 19.65 -23.66
CA VAL A 315 -13.58 20.15 -22.50
C VAL A 315 -15.04 20.31 -22.91
N LYS A 316 -15.96 19.88 -22.04
CA LYS A 316 -17.38 19.82 -22.40
C LYS A 316 -18.31 19.93 -21.20
N TRP A 317 -19.40 20.64 -21.40
CA TRP A 317 -20.58 20.60 -20.53
C TRP A 317 -21.39 19.34 -20.80
N TRP A 318 -21.42 18.42 -19.84
CA TRP A 318 -22.21 17.20 -19.91
C TRP A 318 -23.51 17.37 -19.12
N PRO A 319 -24.68 16.93 -19.65
CA PRO A 319 -25.87 16.84 -18.82
C PRO A 319 -25.57 16.00 -17.58
N ILE A 320 -25.83 16.53 -16.38
CA ILE A 320 -25.36 15.90 -15.14
C ILE A 320 -25.94 14.47 -14.98
N GLU A 321 -27.17 14.27 -15.44
CA GLU A 321 -27.85 12.97 -15.43
C GLU A 321 -27.19 11.94 -16.36
N ALA A 322 -26.54 12.37 -17.45
CA ALA A 322 -25.81 11.49 -18.35
C ALA A 322 -24.49 10.97 -17.74
N MET A 323 -23.99 11.64 -16.69
CA MET A 323 -22.75 11.29 -15.99
C MET A 323 -23.00 10.71 -14.60
N LYS A 324 -24.24 10.37 -14.24
CA LYS A 324 -24.59 9.93 -12.87
C LYS A 324 -23.89 8.65 -12.39
N ASP A 325 -23.39 7.84 -13.31
CA ASP A 325 -22.68 6.59 -13.02
C ASP A 325 -21.17 6.82 -12.85
N ASP A 326 -20.68 8.02 -13.17
CA ASP A 326 -19.31 8.43 -12.86
C ASP A 326 -19.13 8.56 -11.34
N PHE A 327 -17.97 8.11 -10.84
CA PHE A 327 -17.69 8.07 -9.41
C PHE A 327 -17.74 9.46 -8.76
N GLU A 328 -17.10 10.46 -9.38
CA GLU A 328 -17.07 11.81 -8.82
C GLU A 328 -18.43 12.49 -8.98
N VAL A 329 -19.03 12.39 -10.17
CA VAL A 329 -20.30 13.06 -10.46
C VAL A 329 -21.45 12.50 -9.61
N SER A 330 -21.52 11.18 -9.40
CA SER A 330 -22.54 10.57 -8.55
C SER A 330 -22.51 11.12 -7.11
N ARG A 331 -21.31 11.40 -6.59
CA ARG A 331 -21.09 11.99 -5.27
C ARG A 331 -21.39 13.49 -5.25
N VAL A 332 -21.02 14.23 -6.30
CA VAL A 332 -21.42 15.63 -6.45
C VAL A 332 -22.95 15.76 -6.40
N ILE A 333 -23.68 14.93 -7.16
CA ILE A 333 -25.15 14.91 -7.15
C ILE A 333 -25.69 14.66 -5.73
N ARG A 334 -25.09 13.72 -4.99
CA ARG A 334 -25.48 13.41 -3.62
C ARG A 334 -25.28 14.60 -2.68
N GLU A 335 -24.11 15.22 -2.72
CA GLU A 335 -23.78 16.37 -1.85
C GLU A 335 -24.59 17.62 -2.16
N MET A 336 -25.07 17.76 -3.41
CA MET A 336 -25.96 18.85 -3.80
C MET A 336 -27.42 18.63 -3.40
N LYS A 337 -27.92 17.38 -3.42
CA LYS A 337 -29.29 17.05 -2.99
C LYS A 337 -29.52 17.28 -1.50
N THR A 338 -28.48 17.23 -0.68
CA THR A 338 -28.55 17.50 0.77
C THR A 338 -28.80 18.99 1.10
N ILE A 339 -28.83 19.88 0.10
CA ILE A 339 -28.99 21.33 0.27
C ILE A 339 -30.41 21.82 -0.09
N VAL A 340 -31.31 20.95 -0.55
CA VAL A 340 -32.69 21.33 -0.94
C VAL A 340 -33.71 20.97 0.11
#